data_AF-A0A0D0QA85-F1
#
_entry.id   AF-A0A0D0QA85-F1
#
_cell.length_a   1.000
_cell.length_b   1.000
_cell.length_c   1.000
_cell.angle_alpha   90.00
_cell.angle_beta   90.00
_cell.angle_gamma   90.00
#
_symmetry.space_group_name_H-M   'P 1'
#
loop_
_entity.id
_entity.type
_entity.pdbx_description
1 polymer ?
#
loop_
_entity_poly.entity_id
_entity_poly.type
_entity_poly.pdbx_seq_one_letter_code
_entity_poly.pdbx_strand_id
1 'polypeptide(L)'
;MAGLSDMARSLQAKGREAGIPGSDPDPESRRDTDGEGPRRFAIWEIAEWMLPVSAEYLRRTLREVPTLPRGDAEGRGALRFTAGELSSIRAHFAATGSAERYLPPPRERAVVVAMAAPLGAAGRSRAAAELAVAAALDGWRVIAIDGSGRGDLARRIEAGPAQEGGRERGRNGGMRDLFAAAAGRALRARNAALAERGERPAPMPADLAAAAESGRDLARPSRWPGLSVIAGGAELAAADLALAEWDRAVPGWSAVRALEEALAPLRQEADLILIDPPRGLGLLATSVLAGADLLLAPVGRDPGEAGLGLAVLDAALERIEAGERDLAAALGRPLPGPRRPEVRLLPLEETPPGLTGALPPLPAPPPAPLDRGGTRTWFDVDPRETGRAAQIGPRSALARLWRAVARDLAATGGGVVGAAGPAEG
;
A
#
# COMPACT_ATOMS: atom_id res chain seq x y z
N MET A 1 21.60 30.65 26.25
CA MET A 1 21.40 29.27 25.79
C MET A 1 20.69 29.33 24.45
N ALA A 2 21.31 28.85 23.37
CA ALA A 2 20.65 28.81 22.07
C ALA A 2 19.45 27.85 22.16
N GLY A 3 18.28 28.28 21.68
CA GLY A 3 17.07 27.46 21.75
C GLY A 3 17.20 26.22 20.86
N LEU A 4 16.44 25.16 21.18
CA LEU A 4 16.37 23.93 20.37
C LEU A 4 16.13 24.22 18.86
N SER A 5 15.41 25.30 18.53
CA SER A 5 15.15 25.75 17.16
C SER A 5 16.41 26.27 16.43
N ASP A 6 17.35 26.89 17.15
CA ASP A 6 18.63 27.35 16.59
C ASP A 6 19.57 26.18 16.34
N MET A 7 19.54 25.20 17.23
CA MET A 7 20.32 23.97 17.10
C MET A 7 19.81 23.09 15.94
N ALA A 8 18.50 23.02 15.72
CA ALA A 8 17.89 22.33 14.58
C ALA A 8 18.28 22.97 13.22
N ARG A 9 18.21 24.30 13.12
CA ARG A 9 18.66 25.03 11.91
C ARG A 9 20.15 24.85 11.64
N SER A 10 20.97 24.84 12.70
CA SER A 10 22.42 24.62 12.60
C SER A 10 22.77 23.22 12.06
N LEU A 11 22.04 22.17 12.50
CA LEU A 11 22.25 20.80 12.02
C LEU A 11 21.78 20.60 10.58
N GLN A 12 20.67 21.22 10.18
CA GLN A 12 20.19 21.18 8.79
C GLN A 12 21.13 21.88 7.81
N ALA A 13 21.76 22.98 8.22
CA ALA A 13 22.77 23.68 7.42
C ALA A 13 24.04 22.82 7.22
N LYS A 14 24.54 22.19 8.30
CA LYS A 14 25.73 21.33 8.25
C LYS A 14 25.56 20.07 7.40
N GLY A 15 24.34 19.52 7.33
CA GLY A 15 24.02 18.39 6.45
C GLY A 15 24.09 18.71 4.95
N ARG A 16 23.96 19.98 4.56
CA ARG A 16 24.11 20.43 3.16
C ARG A 16 25.56 20.72 2.78
N GLU A 17 26.42 21.07 3.75
CA GLU A 17 27.84 21.38 3.53
C GLU A 17 28.74 20.12 3.50
N ALA A 18 28.31 19.02 4.11
CA ALA A 18 29.07 17.76 4.15
C ALA A 18 28.87 16.91 2.88
N GLY A 19 29.31 17.41 1.72
CA GLY A 19 29.36 16.66 0.46
C GLY A 19 30.08 15.31 0.63
N ILE A 20 29.33 14.22 0.49
CA ILE A 20 29.87 12.85 0.49
C ILE A 20 30.46 12.59 -0.92
N PRO A 21 31.73 12.17 -1.05
CA PRO A 21 32.44 12.17 -2.32
C PRO A 21 32.02 11.00 -3.22
N GLY A 22 31.90 11.27 -4.52
CA GLY A 22 31.76 10.28 -5.58
C GLY A 22 33.01 10.18 -6.46
N SER A 23 33.38 8.95 -6.81
CA SER A 23 34.06 8.46 -8.03
C SER A 23 34.54 7.02 -7.75
N ASP A 24 34.20 5.99 -8.53
CA ASP A 24 34.80 5.61 -9.82
C ASP A 24 34.10 4.33 -10.38
N PRO A 25 34.39 3.85 -11.61
CA PRO A 25 34.08 4.41 -12.91
C PRO A 25 33.04 3.53 -13.65
N ASP A 26 32.69 3.98 -14.85
CA ASP A 26 31.65 3.49 -15.76
C ASP A 26 31.78 2.00 -16.19
N PRO A 27 30.68 1.26 -16.27
CA PRO A 27 30.45 0.28 -17.31
C PRO A 27 29.33 0.80 -18.23
N GLU A 28 29.70 1.68 -19.15
CA GLU A 28 28.89 1.96 -20.33
C GLU A 28 28.78 0.65 -21.15
N SER A 29 27.66 -0.04 -21.00
CA SER A 29 26.89 -0.56 -22.14
C SER A 29 25.58 -1.19 -21.67
N ARG A 30 24.49 -0.66 -22.22
CA ARG A 30 23.07 -1.04 -22.03
C ARG A 30 22.38 -0.44 -20.80
N ARG A 31 22.29 0.90 -20.79
CA ARG A 31 21.13 1.54 -20.19
C ARG A 31 20.01 1.47 -21.22
N ASP A 32 18.94 0.74 -20.89
CA ASP A 32 17.64 1.01 -21.48
C ASP A 32 17.16 2.35 -20.91
N THR A 33 17.66 3.46 -21.47
CA THR A 33 16.91 4.70 -21.43
C THR A 33 15.91 4.60 -22.59
N ASP A 34 14.62 4.53 -22.27
CA ASP A 34 13.58 5.36 -22.90
C ASP A 34 12.17 4.96 -22.39
N GLY A 35 11.64 5.79 -21.49
CA GLY A 35 10.25 5.81 -21.05
C GLY A 35 10.10 6.11 -19.55
N GLU A 36 9.44 7.21 -19.20
CA GLU A 36 8.93 7.46 -17.84
C GLU A 36 7.97 6.33 -17.44
N GLY A 37 8.48 5.28 -16.77
CA GLY A 37 7.65 4.14 -16.37
C GLY A 37 8.44 2.91 -15.92
N PRO A 38 7.75 1.86 -15.42
CA PRO A 38 8.37 0.58 -15.09
C PRO A 38 8.92 -0.09 -16.35
N ARG A 39 9.84 -1.04 -16.17
CA ARG A 39 10.40 -1.80 -17.28
C ARG A 39 9.30 -2.49 -18.10
N ARG A 40 9.66 -2.87 -19.32
CA ARG A 40 8.80 -3.65 -20.21
C ARG A 40 8.91 -5.15 -19.91
N PHE A 41 7.82 -5.88 -20.17
CA PHE A 41 7.67 -7.31 -19.92
C PHE A 41 7.61 -8.08 -21.25
N ALA A 42 8.37 -9.15 -21.36
CA ALA A 42 8.30 -10.04 -22.52
C ALA A 42 7.03 -10.91 -22.47
N ILE A 43 6.56 -11.37 -23.64
CA ILE A 43 5.39 -12.26 -23.77
C ILE A 43 5.43 -13.46 -22.81
N TRP A 44 6.60 -14.06 -22.62
CA TRP A 44 6.72 -15.23 -21.75
C TRP A 44 6.51 -14.87 -20.27
N GLU A 45 6.94 -13.68 -19.82
CA GLU A 45 6.70 -13.22 -18.44
C GLU A 45 5.22 -12.95 -18.21
N ILE A 46 4.59 -12.33 -19.20
CA ILE A 46 3.16 -12.02 -19.19
C ILE A 46 2.35 -13.31 -19.07
N ALA A 47 2.61 -14.29 -19.94
CA ALA A 47 1.91 -15.57 -19.95
C ALA A 47 2.17 -16.43 -18.70
N GLU A 48 3.35 -16.29 -18.08
CA GLU A 48 3.72 -17.09 -16.91
C GLU A 48 3.11 -16.54 -15.60
N TRP A 49 3.10 -15.22 -15.43
CA TRP A 49 2.82 -14.62 -14.11
C TRP A 49 1.71 -13.58 -14.09
N MET A 50 1.31 -13.03 -15.23
CA MET A 50 0.48 -11.82 -15.25
C MET A 50 -0.89 -12.07 -15.89
N LEU A 51 -0.96 -12.86 -16.97
CA LEU A 51 -2.20 -13.23 -17.63
C LEU A 51 -2.34 -14.75 -17.70
N PRO A 52 -3.51 -15.31 -17.40
CA PRO A 52 -3.75 -16.75 -17.48
C PRO A 52 -4.00 -17.20 -18.93
N VAL A 53 -3.03 -16.98 -19.82
CA VAL A 53 -3.04 -17.36 -21.24
C VAL A 53 -1.71 -17.98 -21.64
N SER A 54 -1.72 -18.89 -22.62
CA SER A 54 -0.46 -19.39 -23.18
C SER A 54 0.25 -18.31 -24.00
N ALA A 55 1.58 -18.35 -24.04
CA ALA A 55 2.38 -17.44 -24.85
C ALA A 55 2.05 -17.53 -26.35
N GLU A 56 1.68 -18.72 -26.84
CA GLU A 56 1.24 -18.93 -28.23
C GLU A 56 -0.10 -18.26 -28.49
N TYR A 57 -1.08 -18.45 -27.60
CA TYR A 57 -2.39 -17.83 -27.74
C TYR A 57 -2.28 -16.29 -27.70
N LEU A 58 -1.50 -15.75 -26.77
CA LEU A 58 -1.24 -14.31 -26.70
C LEU A 58 -0.64 -13.77 -28.01
N ARG A 59 0.37 -14.44 -28.58
CA ARG A 59 0.96 -14.04 -29.88
C ARG A 59 -0.04 -14.06 -31.01
N ARG A 60 -0.91 -15.09 -31.05
CA ARG A 60 -1.95 -15.20 -32.07
C ARG A 60 -2.95 -14.05 -31.95
N THR A 61 -3.48 -13.81 -30.76
CA THR A 61 -4.43 -12.71 -30.50
C THR A 61 -3.84 -11.36 -30.86
N LEU A 62 -2.59 -11.08 -30.46
CA LEU A 62 -1.90 -9.84 -30.79
C LEU A 62 -1.72 -9.63 -32.30
N ARG A 63 -1.67 -10.70 -33.11
CA ARG A 63 -1.59 -10.63 -34.57
C ARG A 63 -2.95 -10.36 -35.19
N GLU A 64 -3.97 -11.10 -34.72
CA GLU A 64 -5.32 -11.10 -35.28
C GLU A 64 -6.13 -9.86 -34.90
N VAL A 65 -5.88 -9.24 -33.75
CA VAL A 65 -6.63 -8.09 -33.23
C VAL A 65 -5.83 -6.80 -33.43
N PRO A 66 -6.15 -5.95 -34.44
CA PRO A 66 -5.29 -4.82 -34.77
C PRO A 66 -5.33 -3.66 -33.77
N THR A 67 -6.36 -3.61 -32.93
CA THR A 67 -6.57 -2.60 -31.90
C THR A 67 -5.73 -2.84 -30.64
N LEU A 68 -5.16 -4.04 -30.47
CA LEU A 68 -4.30 -4.32 -29.33
C LEU A 68 -2.92 -3.68 -29.48
N PRO A 69 -2.26 -3.33 -28.36
CA PRO A 69 -0.90 -2.85 -28.38
C PRO A 69 0.02 -3.83 -29.09
N ARG A 70 0.93 -3.32 -29.93
CA ARG A 70 1.90 -4.16 -30.64
C ARG A 70 3.11 -4.50 -29.77
N GLY A 71 3.30 -3.77 -28.68
CA GLY A 71 4.55 -3.77 -27.94
C GLY A 71 5.70 -3.26 -28.81
N ASP A 72 6.90 -3.35 -28.27
CA ASP A 72 8.10 -2.92 -28.95
C ASP A 72 9.04 -4.09 -29.15
N ALA A 73 9.62 -4.14 -30.35
CA ALA A 73 10.66 -5.05 -30.71
C ALA A 73 11.96 -4.25 -30.71
N GLU A 74 12.73 -4.33 -29.62
CA GLU A 74 14.10 -3.81 -29.61
C GLU A 74 14.93 -4.60 -30.63
N GLY A 75 15.01 -4.10 -31.87
CA GLY A 75 15.69 -4.74 -33.00
C GLY A 75 15.08 -6.08 -33.43
N ARG A 76 15.89 -7.16 -33.44
CA ARG A 76 15.42 -8.54 -33.69
C ARG A 76 14.94 -9.24 -32.39
N GLY A 77 14.71 -8.47 -31.32
CA GLY A 77 14.32 -8.97 -30.01
C GLY A 77 12.88 -9.50 -29.94
N ALA A 78 12.58 -10.23 -28.87
CA ALA A 78 11.21 -10.61 -28.56
C ALA A 78 10.37 -9.37 -28.21
N LEU A 79 9.09 -9.37 -28.58
CA LEU A 79 8.15 -8.29 -28.24
C LEU A 79 8.07 -8.07 -26.73
N ARG A 80 8.11 -6.80 -26.33
CA ARG A 80 8.00 -6.34 -24.95
C ARG A 80 6.90 -5.29 -24.78
N PHE A 81 6.22 -5.33 -23.66
CA PHE A 81 5.05 -4.52 -23.38
C PHE A 81 5.22 -3.75 -22.09
N THR A 82 4.78 -2.50 -22.07
CA THR A 82 4.64 -1.71 -20.83
C THR A 82 3.54 -2.30 -19.95
N ALA A 83 3.55 -1.95 -18.66
CA ALA A 83 2.47 -2.32 -17.76
C ALA A 83 1.10 -1.74 -18.19
N GLY A 84 1.07 -0.58 -18.86
CA GLY A 84 -0.17 0.02 -19.36
C GLY A 84 -0.75 -0.71 -20.57
N GLU A 85 0.12 -1.16 -21.48
CA GLU A 85 -0.29 -2.03 -22.59
C GLU A 85 -0.81 -3.37 -22.08
N LEU A 86 -0.20 -3.93 -21.03
CA LEU A 86 -0.69 -5.13 -20.37
C LEU A 86 -2.12 -4.95 -19.83
N SER A 87 -2.45 -3.81 -19.22
CA SER A 87 -3.81 -3.49 -18.79
C SER A 87 -4.80 -3.48 -19.96
N SER A 88 -4.39 -2.97 -21.12
CA SER A 88 -5.23 -2.96 -22.33
C SER A 88 -5.47 -4.37 -22.88
N ILE A 89 -4.42 -5.21 -22.90
CA ILE A 89 -4.51 -6.62 -23.30
C ILE A 89 -5.43 -7.40 -22.33
N ARG A 90 -5.30 -7.16 -21.02
CA ARG A 90 -6.16 -7.74 -19.98
C ARG A 90 -7.63 -7.37 -20.22
N ALA A 91 -7.92 -6.10 -20.46
CA ALA A 91 -9.27 -5.61 -20.71
C ALA A 91 -9.90 -6.29 -21.94
N HIS A 92 -9.13 -6.50 -23.01
CA HIS A 92 -9.60 -7.23 -24.17
C HIS A 92 -9.97 -8.68 -23.83
N PHE A 93 -9.09 -9.43 -23.15
CA PHE A 93 -9.40 -10.82 -22.76
C PHE A 93 -10.59 -10.92 -21.80
N ALA A 94 -10.75 -9.94 -20.90
CA ALA A 94 -11.91 -9.85 -20.03
C ALA A 94 -13.20 -9.62 -20.81
N ALA A 95 -13.16 -8.79 -21.86
CA ALA A 95 -14.32 -8.47 -22.69
C ALA A 95 -14.70 -9.60 -23.68
N THR A 96 -13.72 -10.32 -24.22
CA THR A 96 -13.96 -11.41 -25.19
C THR A 96 -14.08 -12.79 -24.53
N GLY A 97 -13.75 -12.91 -23.26
CA GLY A 97 -13.73 -14.16 -22.49
C GLY A 97 -14.55 -14.05 -21.21
N SER A 98 -14.08 -14.72 -20.14
CA SER A 98 -14.67 -14.58 -18.80
C SER A 98 -13.97 -13.46 -18.05
N ALA A 99 -14.69 -12.38 -17.75
CA ALA A 99 -14.16 -11.25 -16.98
C ALA A 99 -13.55 -11.69 -15.64
N GLU A 100 -14.19 -12.62 -14.93
CA GLU A 100 -13.74 -13.17 -13.63
C GLU A 100 -12.36 -13.84 -13.69
N ARG A 101 -11.94 -14.28 -14.88
CA ARG A 101 -10.62 -14.89 -15.08
C ARG A 101 -9.50 -13.85 -15.21
N TYR A 102 -9.83 -12.64 -15.65
CA TYR A 102 -8.84 -11.63 -16.05
C TYR A 102 -8.87 -10.38 -15.18
N LEU A 103 -9.97 -10.12 -14.49
CA LEU A 103 -10.17 -8.96 -13.64
C LEU A 103 -10.46 -9.37 -12.19
N PRO A 104 -10.08 -8.52 -11.22
CA PRO A 104 -10.52 -8.69 -9.83
C PRO A 104 -12.05 -8.73 -9.75
N PRO A 105 -12.63 -9.44 -8.75
CA PRO A 105 -14.05 -9.39 -8.53
C PRO A 105 -14.47 -7.95 -8.16
N PRO A 106 -15.62 -7.46 -8.68
CA PRO A 106 -16.10 -6.12 -8.40
C PRO A 106 -16.39 -5.96 -6.90
N ARG A 107 -16.16 -4.75 -6.37
CA ARG A 107 -16.36 -4.43 -4.97
C ARG A 107 -17.09 -3.10 -4.79
N GLU A 108 -17.99 -3.05 -3.80
CA GLU A 108 -18.64 -1.81 -3.38
C GLU A 108 -17.68 -0.86 -2.63
N ARG A 109 -16.69 -1.45 -1.95
CA ARG A 109 -15.65 -0.72 -1.23
C ARG A 109 -14.33 -1.48 -1.25
N ALA A 110 -13.23 -0.74 -1.23
CA ALA A 110 -11.89 -1.29 -1.10
C ALA A 110 -11.75 -2.15 0.17
N VAL A 111 -11.07 -3.28 0.06
CA VAL A 111 -10.61 -4.06 1.21
C VAL A 111 -9.35 -3.41 1.76
N VAL A 112 -9.29 -3.20 3.08
CA VAL A 112 -8.12 -2.61 3.76
C VAL A 112 -7.24 -3.71 4.31
N VAL A 113 -6.02 -3.79 3.80
CA VAL A 113 -4.99 -4.74 4.25
C VAL A 113 -3.87 -3.96 4.91
N ALA A 114 -3.49 -4.31 6.13
CA ALA A 114 -2.41 -3.65 6.83
C ALA A 114 -1.29 -4.61 7.25
N MET A 115 -0.05 -4.13 7.17
CA MET A 115 1.10 -4.85 7.67
C MET A 115 1.19 -4.75 9.21
N ALA A 116 1.17 -5.89 9.90
CA ALA A 116 1.21 -5.98 11.35
C ALA A 116 2.56 -6.55 11.84
N ALA A 117 3.49 -5.67 12.23
CA ALA A 117 4.76 -6.07 12.81
C ALA A 117 5.10 -5.20 14.03
N PRO A 118 4.53 -5.48 15.20
CA PRO A 118 4.63 -4.58 16.36
C PRO A 118 6.06 -4.41 16.88
N LEU A 119 6.93 -5.41 16.68
CA LEU A 119 8.36 -5.35 17.01
C LEU A 119 9.24 -4.84 15.85
N GLY A 120 8.64 -4.43 14.73
CA GLY A 120 9.35 -3.78 13.63
C GLY A 120 10.12 -4.75 12.72
N ALA A 121 9.49 -5.86 12.34
CA ALA A 121 10.06 -6.86 11.43
C ALA A 121 10.70 -6.20 10.19
N ALA A 122 11.95 -6.58 9.92
CA ALA A 122 12.63 -6.22 8.68
C ALA A 122 11.80 -6.68 7.48
N GLY A 123 11.81 -5.93 6.37
CA GLY A 123 11.12 -6.36 5.14
C GLY A 123 9.61 -6.08 5.07
N ARG A 124 8.98 -5.47 6.09
CA ARG A 124 7.56 -5.11 6.06
C ARG A 124 7.18 -4.19 4.88
N SER A 125 7.85 -3.05 4.74
CA SER A 125 7.62 -2.10 3.63
C SER A 125 7.94 -2.72 2.27
N ARG A 126 8.89 -3.66 2.24
CA ARG A 126 9.21 -4.43 1.02
C ARG A 126 8.08 -5.39 0.66
N ALA A 127 7.59 -6.17 1.62
CA ALA A 127 6.46 -7.06 1.43
C ALA A 127 5.24 -6.28 0.93
N ALA A 128 4.96 -5.13 1.52
CA ALA A 128 3.91 -4.22 1.06
C ALA A 128 4.15 -3.76 -0.39
N ALA A 129 5.37 -3.32 -0.74
CA ALA A 129 5.68 -2.90 -2.10
C ALA A 129 5.50 -4.03 -3.13
N GLU A 130 6.03 -5.21 -2.84
CA GLU A 130 5.94 -6.37 -3.73
C GLU A 130 4.49 -6.82 -3.94
N LEU A 131 3.67 -6.81 -2.88
CA LEU A 131 2.24 -7.13 -2.96
C LEU A 131 1.44 -6.05 -3.72
N ALA A 132 1.73 -4.77 -3.49
CA ALA A 132 1.07 -3.67 -4.19
C ALA A 132 1.32 -3.74 -5.70
N VAL A 133 2.57 -3.99 -6.10
CA VAL A 133 2.93 -4.13 -7.51
C VAL A 133 2.35 -5.43 -8.11
N ALA A 134 2.37 -6.55 -7.37
CA ALA A 134 1.73 -7.78 -7.80
C ALA A 134 0.23 -7.59 -8.09
N ALA A 135 -0.47 -6.94 -7.16
CA ALA A 135 -1.89 -6.66 -7.25
C ALA A 135 -2.24 -5.78 -8.46
N ALA A 136 -1.49 -4.67 -8.63
CA ALA A 136 -1.70 -3.76 -9.74
C ALA A 136 -1.48 -4.45 -11.10
N LEU A 137 -0.43 -5.26 -11.20
CA LEU A 137 -0.16 -6.03 -12.42
C LEU A 137 -1.17 -7.15 -12.68
N ASP A 138 -1.84 -7.65 -11.63
CA ASP A 138 -2.97 -8.57 -11.73
C ASP A 138 -4.30 -7.88 -12.06
N GLY A 139 -4.31 -6.54 -12.16
CA GLY A 139 -5.45 -5.74 -12.60
C GLY A 139 -6.25 -5.09 -11.47
N TRP A 140 -5.77 -5.13 -10.23
CA TRP A 140 -6.40 -4.44 -9.10
C TRP A 140 -6.12 -2.94 -9.15
N ARG A 141 -7.11 -2.13 -8.77
CA ARG A 141 -6.89 -0.72 -8.42
C ARG A 141 -6.41 -0.65 -6.98
N VAL A 142 -5.18 -0.22 -6.77
CA VAL A 142 -4.50 -0.28 -5.48
C VAL A 142 -4.12 1.11 -5.01
N ILE A 143 -4.37 1.41 -3.74
CA ILE A 143 -3.77 2.54 -3.03
C ILE A 143 -2.83 1.99 -1.96
N ALA A 144 -1.54 2.28 -2.08
CA ALA A 144 -0.54 1.97 -1.08
C ALA A 144 -0.36 3.18 -0.13
N ILE A 145 -0.44 2.98 1.19
CA ILE A 145 -0.27 4.04 2.19
C ILE A 145 0.99 3.76 3.00
N ASP A 146 1.94 4.68 2.92
CA ASP A 146 3.22 4.59 3.61
C ASP A 146 3.19 5.34 4.95
N GLY A 147 3.25 4.59 6.04
CA GLY A 147 3.34 5.08 7.42
C GLY A 147 4.77 5.20 7.94
N SER A 148 5.78 5.10 7.08
CA SER A 148 7.18 5.38 7.43
C SER A 148 7.50 6.85 7.25
N GLY A 149 8.03 7.51 8.28
CA GLY A 149 8.54 8.88 8.14
C GLY A 149 9.74 9.01 7.20
N ARG A 150 10.33 7.88 6.78
CA ARG A 150 11.34 7.85 5.72
C ARG A 150 10.71 7.68 4.33
N GLY A 151 9.48 7.20 4.18
CA GLY A 151 8.92 6.88 2.86
C GLY A 151 9.46 5.57 2.27
N ASP A 152 9.66 4.53 3.09
CA ASP A 152 10.29 3.28 2.68
C ASP A 152 9.47 2.47 1.66
N LEU A 153 8.14 2.51 1.75
CA LEU A 153 7.23 1.86 0.79
C LEU A 153 7.12 2.72 -0.48
N ALA A 154 6.91 4.02 -0.32
CA ALA A 154 6.75 4.98 -1.41
C ALA A 154 7.97 4.96 -2.34
N ARG A 155 9.20 5.03 -1.79
CA ARG A 155 10.42 4.94 -2.61
C ARG A 155 10.53 3.66 -3.43
N ARG A 156 9.97 2.54 -3.00
CA ARG A 156 10.01 1.27 -3.77
C ARG A 156 9.02 1.28 -4.93
N ILE A 157 7.86 1.87 -4.70
CA ILE A 157 6.77 1.93 -5.67
C ILE A 157 7.03 3.05 -6.70
N GLU A 158 7.48 4.22 -6.25
CA GLU A 158 7.65 5.43 -7.06
C GLU A 158 8.97 5.49 -7.83
N ALA A 159 10.00 4.71 -7.48
CA ALA A 159 11.35 4.86 -8.04
C ALA A 159 11.43 4.74 -9.58
N GLY A 160 11.24 5.86 -10.28
CA GLY A 160 12.12 6.38 -11.33
C GLY A 160 13.14 7.35 -10.71
N PRO A 161 14.08 7.94 -11.50
CA PRO A 161 15.02 8.90 -10.95
C PRO A 161 14.26 9.98 -10.19
N ALA A 162 14.67 10.24 -8.95
CA ALA A 162 14.13 11.34 -8.17
C ALA A 162 14.10 12.56 -9.08
N GLN A 163 12.93 13.19 -9.26
CA GLN A 163 12.84 14.43 -10.00
C GLN A 163 13.67 15.48 -9.26
N GLU A 164 14.97 15.55 -9.57
CA GLU A 164 15.81 16.70 -9.31
C GLU A 164 15.24 17.83 -10.17
N GLY A 165 14.49 18.73 -9.52
CA GLY A 165 13.93 19.93 -10.16
C GLY A 165 12.40 20.01 -10.19
N GLY A 166 11.68 18.99 -9.73
CA GLY A 166 10.24 19.11 -9.49
C GLY A 166 10.02 19.94 -8.22
N ARG A 167 9.57 21.20 -8.38
CA ARG A 167 9.09 22.08 -7.28
C ARG A 167 8.47 21.25 -6.15
N GLU A 168 8.82 21.53 -4.90
CA GLU A 168 8.14 21.05 -3.69
C GLU A 168 6.62 21.34 -3.81
N ARG A 169 5.88 20.53 -4.57
CA ARG A 169 4.43 20.61 -4.69
C ARG A 169 3.88 20.06 -3.39
N GLY A 170 3.78 20.96 -2.42
CA GLY A 170 3.08 20.81 -1.15
C GLY A 170 3.48 19.58 -0.35
N ARG A 171 4.24 19.79 0.73
CA ARG A 171 4.35 18.84 1.86
C ARG A 171 3.01 18.66 2.63
N ASN A 172 1.88 18.78 1.93
CA ASN A 172 0.55 18.47 2.45
C ASN A 172 0.15 17.14 1.79
N GLY A 173 0.11 16.09 2.59
CA GLY A 173 -0.18 14.74 2.16
C GLY A 173 0.55 13.71 3.01
N GLY A 174 -0.15 12.62 3.32
CA GLY A 174 0.38 11.54 4.15
C GLY A 174 -0.71 10.92 5.01
N MET A 175 -0.35 9.86 5.74
CA MET A 175 -1.30 9.17 6.60
C MET A 175 -1.84 10.07 7.71
N ARG A 176 -1.02 10.98 8.28
CA ARG A 176 -1.48 11.94 9.30
C ARG A 176 -2.60 12.84 8.78
N ASP A 177 -2.49 13.31 7.54
CA ASP A 177 -3.44 14.25 6.95
C ASP A 177 -4.79 13.58 6.62
N LEU A 178 -4.80 12.28 6.32
CA LEU A 178 -6.04 11.50 6.22
C LEU A 178 -6.83 11.54 7.54
N PHE A 179 -6.12 11.37 8.67
CA PHE A 179 -6.72 11.42 10.00
C PHE A 179 -7.13 12.83 10.41
N ALA A 180 -6.32 13.85 10.06
CA ALA A 180 -6.69 15.26 10.26
C ALA A 180 -7.99 15.59 9.52
N ALA A 181 -8.11 15.12 8.27
CA ALA A 181 -9.29 15.32 7.45
C ALA A 181 -10.52 14.64 8.05
N ALA A 182 -10.37 13.43 8.59
CA ALA A 182 -11.44 12.74 9.32
C ALA A 182 -11.88 13.51 10.56
N ALA A 183 -10.94 13.88 11.44
CA ALA A 183 -11.23 14.64 12.65
C ALA A 183 -11.92 15.99 12.34
N GLY A 184 -11.46 16.69 11.30
CA GLY A 184 -12.05 17.94 10.86
C GLY A 184 -13.47 17.77 10.31
N ARG A 185 -13.74 16.71 9.52
CA ARG A 185 -15.09 16.38 9.05
C ARG A 185 -16.03 16.03 10.21
N ALA A 186 -15.57 15.23 11.18
CA ALA A 186 -16.33 14.90 12.37
C ALA A 186 -16.72 16.14 13.18
N LEU A 187 -15.77 17.07 13.39
CA LEU A 187 -16.04 18.33 14.09
C LEU A 187 -17.01 19.23 13.32
N ARG A 188 -16.91 19.31 11.99
CA ARG A 188 -17.87 20.03 11.14
C ARG A 188 -19.28 19.47 11.26
N ALA A 189 -19.42 18.14 11.14
CA ALA A 189 -20.72 17.47 11.27
C ALA A 189 -21.35 17.73 12.65
N ARG A 190 -20.55 17.66 13.72
CA ARG A 190 -21.00 17.99 15.08
C ARG A 190 -21.46 19.45 15.20
N ASN A 191 -20.66 20.38 14.67
CA ASN A 191 -20.98 21.81 14.73
C ASN A 191 -22.25 22.15 13.96
N ALA A 192 -22.49 21.50 12.81
CA ALA A 192 -23.75 21.62 12.07
C ALA A 192 -24.93 21.15 12.93
N ALA A 193 -24.82 19.97 13.56
CA ALA A 193 -25.88 19.44 14.42
C ALA A 193 -26.14 20.31 15.67
N LEU A 194 -25.12 20.97 16.23
CA LEU A 194 -25.28 21.93 17.32
C LEU A 194 -26.05 23.17 16.84
N ALA A 195 -25.68 23.71 15.68
CA ALA A 195 -26.34 24.88 15.11
C ALA A 195 -27.83 24.62 14.80
N GLU A 196 -28.18 23.43 14.32
CA GLU A 196 -29.57 23.01 14.11
C GLU A 196 -30.41 23.02 15.40
N ARG A 197 -29.78 22.82 16.57
CA ARG A 197 -30.42 22.92 17.89
C ARG A 197 -30.35 24.32 18.51
N GLY A 198 -29.83 25.31 17.78
CA GLY A 198 -29.62 26.67 18.30
C GLY A 198 -28.47 26.76 19.31
N GLU A 199 -27.64 25.72 19.43
CA GLU A 199 -26.47 25.72 20.31
C GLU A 199 -25.25 26.35 19.61
N ARG A 200 -24.34 26.92 20.41
CA ARG A 200 -23.11 27.54 19.86
C ARG A 200 -22.16 26.45 19.33
N PRO A 201 -21.67 26.57 18.09
CA PRO A 201 -20.64 25.66 17.56
C PRO A 201 -19.37 25.66 18.42
N ALA A 202 -18.72 24.49 18.53
CA ALA A 202 -17.42 24.37 19.17
C ALA A 202 -16.34 25.08 18.32
N PRO A 203 -15.32 25.69 18.94
CA PRO A 203 -14.18 26.27 18.20
C PRO A 203 -13.53 25.23 17.29
N MET A 204 -13.27 25.60 16.04
CA MET A 204 -12.59 24.75 15.07
C MET A 204 -11.22 25.33 14.75
N PRO A 205 -10.12 24.61 15.06
CA PRO A 205 -8.77 24.99 14.63
C PRO A 205 -8.68 25.14 13.11
N ALA A 206 -7.94 26.14 12.64
CA ALA A 206 -7.85 26.48 11.21
C ALA A 206 -7.20 25.36 10.37
N ASP A 207 -6.25 24.62 10.95
CA ASP A 207 -5.60 23.46 10.36
C ASP A 207 -6.57 22.30 10.15
N LEU A 208 -7.42 21.99 11.15
CA LEU A 208 -8.48 20.98 11.01
C LEU A 208 -9.55 21.42 10.01
N ALA A 209 -9.87 22.71 9.96
CA ALA A 209 -10.79 23.25 8.96
C ALA A 209 -10.25 23.04 7.54
N ALA A 210 -8.98 23.38 7.31
CA ALA A 210 -8.33 23.15 6.02
C ALA A 210 -8.25 21.65 5.67
N ALA A 211 -7.85 20.80 6.62
CA ALA A 211 -7.70 19.37 6.39
C ALA A 211 -9.02 18.69 6.00
N ALA A 212 -10.15 19.14 6.56
CA ALA A 212 -11.46 18.58 6.25
C ALA A 212 -11.87 18.73 4.76
N GLU A 213 -11.21 19.60 4.00
CA GLU A 213 -11.45 19.82 2.56
C GLU A 213 -10.53 18.99 1.66
N SER A 214 -9.37 18.55 2.16
CA SER A 214 -8.26 18.05 1.32
C SER A 214 -8.13 16.52 1.24
N GLY A 215 -8.98 15.75 1.92
CA GLY A 215 -8.79 14.30 2.11
C GLY A 215 -8.89 13.40 0.86
N ARG A 216 -9.30 13.93 -0.30
CA ARG A 216 -9.47 13.16 -1.55
C ARG A 216 -8.22 13.14 -2.44
N ASP A 217 -7.48 14.24 -2.52
CA ASP A 217 -6.40 14.41 -3.49
C ASP A 217 -5.01 13.97 -2.96
N LEU A 218 -4.99 13.08 -1.96
CA LEU A 218 -3.74 12.67 -1.30
C LEU A 218 -3.04 11.52 -2.02
N ALA A 219 -3.78 10.65 -2.69
CA ALA A 219 -3.21 9.52 -3.43
C ALA A 219 -2.66 10.00 -4.77
N ARG A 220 -1.38 9.73 -5.01
CA ARG A 220 -0.68 10.11 -6.25
C ARG A 220 -0.45 8.87 -7.11
N PRO A 221 -0.63 8.94 -8.44
CA PRO A 221 -0.27 7.84 -9.32
C PRO A 221 1.20 7.48 -9.16
N SER A 222 1.50 6.19 -9.07
CA SER A 222 2.88 5.70 -9.14
C SER A 222 3.31 5.46 -10.59
N ARG A 223 4.55 5.02 -10.80
CA ARG A 223 5.00 4.53 -12.12
C ARG A 223 4.22 3.28 -12.57
N TRP A 224 3.67 2.50 -11.65
CA TRP A 224 2.90 1.28 -11.97
C TRP A 224 1.43 1.63 -12.25
N PRO A 225 0.90 1.35 -13.46
CA PRO A 225 -0.51 1.58 -13.77
C PRO A 225 -1.45 0.84 -12.82
N GLY A 226 -2.51 1.51 -12.38
CA GLY A 226 -3.46 0.97 -11.39
C GLY A 226 -2.99 1.04 -9.93
N LEU A 227 -1.75 1.51 -9.67
CA LEU A 227 -1.22 1.70 -8.32
C LEU A 227 -0.99 3.18 -8.04
N SER A 228 -1.68 3.69 -7.03
CA SER A 228 -1.44 5.01 -6.44
C SER A 228 -0.82 4.87 -5.05
N VAL A 229 -0.17 5.92 -4.58
CA VAL A 229 0.53 5.93 -3.30
C VAL A 229 0.23 7.19 -2.50
N ILE A 230 0.07 7.04 -1.20
CA ILE A 230 0.09 8.11 -0.21
C ILE A 230 1.44 7.98 0.49
N ALA A 231 2.38 8.83 0.12
CA ALA A 231 3.73 8.79 0.65
C ALA A 231 3.77 9.22 2.12
N GLY A 232 4.65 8.58 2.88
CA GLY A 232 4.94 8.97 4.26
C GLY A 232 6.03 10.04 4.29
N GLY A 233 6.04 10.85 5.34
CA GLY A 233 7.06 11.86 5.53
C GLY A 233 7.30 12.23 6.99
N ALA A 234 8.07 13.30 7.19
CA ALA A 234 8.49 13.76 8.50
C ALA A 234 7.31 14.15 9.43
N GLU A 235 6.14 14.46 8.88
CA GLU A 235 4.91 14.76 9.62
C GLU A 235 4.47 13.60 10.51
N LEU A 236 4.80 12.36 10.14
CA LEU A 236 4.45 11.16 10.92
C LEU A 236 5.12 11.15 12.30
N ALA A 237 6.23 11.87 12.49
CA ALA A 237 6.89 11.98 13.79
C ALA A 237 5.99 12.65 14.86
N ALA A 238 5.04 13.48 14.45
CA ALA A 238 4.09 14.16 15.33
C ALA A 238 2.66 13.57 15.23
N ALA A 239 2.46 12.48 14.49
CA ALA A 239 1.12 11.96 14.23
C ALA A 239 0.42 11.47 15.51
N ASP A 240 1.08 10.69 16.35
CA ASP A 240 0.46 10.17 17.57
C ASP A 240 0.04 11.28 18.54
N LEU A 241 0.86 12.33 18.67
CA LEU A 241 0.52 13.50 19.48
C LEU A 241 -0.70 14.23 18.91
N ALA A 242 -0.73 14.45 17.59
CA ALA A 242 -1.85 15.10 16.92
C ALA A 242 -3.15 14.29 17.07
N LEU A 243 -3.09 12.97 16.90
CA LEU A 243 -4.24 12.08 17.11
C LEU A 243 -4.76 12.19 18.55
N ALA A 244 -3.87 12.20 19.56
CA ALA A 244 -4.26 12.36 20.96
C ALA A 244 -4.86 13.75 21.28
N GLU A 245 -4.40 14.79 20.58
CA GLU A 245 -4.99 16.13 20.69
C GLU A 245 -6.39 16.18 20.07
N TRP A 246 -6.57 15.61 18.88
CA TRP A 246 -7.87 15.57 18.21
C TRP A 246 -8.88 14.71 18.95
N ASP A 247 -8.45 13.58 19.56
CA ASP A 247 -9.27 12.72 20.40
C ASP A 247 -9.89 13.48 21.58
N ARG A 248 -9.12 14.39 22.20
CA ARG A 248 -9.61 15.26 23.27
C ARG A 248 -10.43 16.44 22.75
N ALA A 249 -10.08 16.99 21.59
CA ALA A 249 -10.66 18.20 21.05
C ALA A 249 -12.00 17.97 20.30
N VAL A 250 -12.26 16.76 19.80
CA VAL A 250 -13.44 16.45 18.99
C VAL A 250 -14.33 15.45 19.76
N PRO A 251 -15.36 15.93 20.50
CA PRO A 251 -16.10 15.04 21.37
C PRO A 251 -16.92 14.00 20.59
N GLY A 252 -16.72 12.72 20.94
CA GLY A 252 -17.36 11.57 20.29
C GLY A 252 -16.57 11.00 19.11
N TRP A 253 -15.47 11.65 18.72
CA TRP A 253 -14.48 11.07 17.81
C TRP A 253 -13.52 10.17 18.60
N SER A 254 -12.98 9.14 17.96
CA SER A 254 -12.03 8.22 18.57
C SER A 254 -10.89 7.95 17.60
N ALA A 255 -9.66 8.30 18.00
CA ALA A 255 -8.46 8.11 17.20
C ALA A 255 -8.28 6.63 16.80
N VAL A 256 -8.56 5.69 17.71
CA VAL A 256 -8.47 4.25 17.43
C VAL A 256 -9.45 3.82 16.33
N ARG A 257 -10.63 4.44 16.27
CA ARG A 257 -11.69 4.07 15.31
C ARG A 257 -11.67 4.92 14.03
N ALA A 258 -10.74 5.86 13.93
CA ALA A 258 -10.77 6.88 12.90
C ALA A 258 -10.38 6.38 11.50
N LEU A 259 -9.72 5.22 11.37
CA LEU A 259 -9.27 4.71 10.06
C LEU A 259 -10.41 4.59 9.05
N GLU A 260 -11.59 4.08 9.44
CA GLU A 260 -12.72 3.92 8.53
C GLU A 260 -13.16 5.27 7.94
N GLU A 261 -13.27 6.30 8.78
CA GLU A 261 -13.63 7.65 8.35
C GLU A 261 -12.50 8.34 7.55
N ALA A 262 -11.25 8.05 7.89
CA ALA A 262 -10.07 8.55 7.21
C ALA A 262 -9.97 8.00 5.78
N LEU A 263 -10.29 6.71 5.59
CA LEU A 263 -10.24 6.04 4.29
C LEU A 263 -11.55 6.15 3.49
N ALA A 264 -12.65 6.61 4.09
CA ALA A 264 -13.95 6.72 3.42
C ALA A 264 -13.89 7.40 2.03
N PRO A 265 -13.12 8.49 1.81
CA PRO A 265 -13.02 9.09 0.48
C PRO A 265 -12.33 8.19 -0.56
N LEU A 266 -11.41 7.33 -0.12
CA LEU A 266 -10.58 6.48 -0.98
C LEU A 266 -11.20 5.11 -1.26
N ARG A 267 -12.14 4.66 -0.41
CA ARG A 267 -12.73 3.31 -0.49
C ARG A 267 -13.52 3.04 -1.79
N GLN A 268 -13.90 4.06 -2.56
CA GLN A 268 -14.59 3.89 -3.87
C GLN A 268 -13.62 3.92 -5.07
N GLU A 269 -12.42 4.47 -4.87
CA GLU A 269 -11.44 4.70 -5.94
C GLU A 269 -10.54 3.48 -6.18
N ALA A 270 -10.44 2.60 -5.18
CA ALA A 270 -9.61 1.40 -5.19
C ALA A 270 -10.42 0.13 -4.89
N ASP A 271 -9.88 -1.00 -5.31
CA ASP A 271 -10.35 -2.34 -4.91
C ASP A 271 -9.59 -2.83 -3.66
N LEU A 272 -8.37 -2.34 -3.48
CA LEU A 272 -7.46 -2.68 -2.38
C LEU A 272 -6.76 -1.42 -1.84
N ILE A 273 -6.80 -1.24 -0.52
CA ILE A 273 -5.94 -0.29 0.18
C ILE A 273 -4.93 -1.09 0.99
N LEU A 274 -3.65 -0.93 0.69
CA LEU A 274 -2.55 -1.61 1.38
C LEU A 274 -1.78 -0.63 2.25
N ILE A 275 -1.70 -0.90 3.55
CA ILE A 275 -1.13 0.03 4.53
C ILE A 275 0.14 -0.56 5.15
N ASP A 276 1.23 0.20 5.09
CA ASP A 276 2.46 -0.04 5.85
C ASP A 276 2.50 0.93 7.04
N PRO A 277 1.85 0.65 8.19
CA PRO A 277 1.68 1.62 9.29
C PRO A 277 3.00 2.15 9.88
N PRO A 278 3.01 3.12 10.80
CA PRO A 278 4.23 3.41 11.57
C PRO A 278 4.73 2.19 12.36
N ARG A 279 6.01 2.22 12.76
CA ARG A 279 6.58 1.21 13.66
C ARG A 279 6.02 1.39 15.08
N GLY A 280 5.92 0.28 15.83
CA GLY A 280 5.43 0.28 17.20
C GLY A 280 3.90 0.24 17.31
N LEU A 281 3.39 0.64 18.47
CA LEU A 281 1.97 0.55 18.85
C LEU A 281 1.39 1.90 19.32
N GLY A 282 1.82 2.99 18.68
CA GLY A 282 1.22 4.32 18.85
C GLY A 282 -0.21 4.39 18.32
N LEU A 283 -0.92 5.50 18.59
CA LEU A 283 -2.32 5.70 18.20
C LEU A 283 -2.58 5.52 16.71
N LEU A 284 -1.65 5.96 15.86
CA LEU A 284 -1.79 5.81 14.42
C LEU A 284 -1.69 4.34 14.00
N ALA A 285 -0.72 3.61 14.55
CA ALA A 285 -0.56 2.18 14.27
C ALA A 285 -1.73 1.37 14.83
N THR A 286 -2.19 1.63 16.06
CA THR A 286 -3.34 0.93 16.64
C THR A 286 -4.64 1.23 15.91
N SER A 287 -4.83 2.45 15.39
CA SER A 287 -5.99 2.74 14.55
C SER A 287 -5.96 1.95 13.24
N VAL A 288 -4.79 1.84 12.61
CA VAL A 288 -4.62 0.98 11.43
C VAL A 288 -4.94 -0.48 11.75
N LEU A 289 -4.44 -1.01 12.88
CA LEU A 289 -4.72 -2.37 13.31
C LEU A 289 -6.21 -2.60 13.59
N ALA A 290 -6.89 -1.65 14.23
CA ALA A 290 -8.31 -1.73 14.56
C ALA A 290 -9.23 -1.63 13.33
N GLY A 291 -8.84 -0.84 12.34
CA GLY A 291 -9.67 -0.55 11.17
C GLY A 291 -9.39 -1.39 9.92
N ALA A 292 -8.33 -2.21 9.92
CA ALA A 292 -8.02 -3.08 8.79
C ALA A 292 -9.05 -4.22 8.66
N ASP A 293 -9.30 -4.66 7.43
CA ASP A 293 -10.13 -5.83 7.14
C ASP A 293 -9.28 -7.13 7.22
N LEU A 294 -7.98 -7.05 6.90
CA LEU A 294 -7.01 -8.14 6.98
C LEU A 294 -5.65 -7.62 7.47
N LEU A 295 -5.03 -8.32 8.42
CA LEU A 295 -3.66 -8.07 8.87
C LEU A 295 -2.70 -9.10 8.28
N LEU A 296 -1.66 -8.63 7.61
CA LEU A 296 -0.53 -9.45 7.19
C LEU A 296 0.58 -9.29 8.22
N ALA A 297 0.96 -10.36 8.92
CA ALA A 297 1.98 -10.32 9.96
C ALA A 297 3.30 -10.93 9.45
N PRO A 298 4.30 -10.11 9.05
CA PRO A 298 5.60 -10.63 8.64
C PRO A 298 6.27 -11.37 9.79
N VAL A 299 6.74 -12.58 9.51
CA VAL A 299 7.50 -13.39 10.46
C VAL A 299 8.87 -13.73 9.89
N GLY A 300 9.91 -13.45 10.67
CA GLY A 300 11.29 -13.78 10.32
C GLY A 300 11.58 -15.27 10.48
N ARG A 301 12.83 -15.66 10.21
CA ARG A 301 13.30 -17.05 10.31
C ARG A 301 13.39 -17.55 11.75
N ASP A 302 13.61 -16.66 12.71
CA ASP A 302 13.73 -17.00 14.14
C ASP A 302 12.33 -17.24 14.74
N PRO A 303 12.01 -18.48 15.15
CA PRO A 303 10.71 -18.80 15.77
C PRO A 303 10.47 -18.07 17.09
N GLY A 304 11.53 -17.74 17.85
CA GLY A 304 11.42 -17.03 19.12
C GLY A 304 11.04 -15.57 18.93
N GLU A 305 11.69 -14.88 18.00
CA GLU A 305 11.34 -13.50 17.62
C GLU A 305 9.93 -13.45 17.04
N ALA A 306 9.57 -14.40 16.17
CA ALA A 306 8.24 -14.51 15.60
C ALA A 306 7.17 -14.73 16.70
N GLY A 307 7.41 -15.66 17.63
CA GLY A 307 6.51 -15.93 18.74
C GLY A 307 6.29 -14.71 19.65
N LEU A 308 7.37 -13.99 20.00
CA LEU A 308 7.27 -12.77 20.79
C LEU A 308 6.50 -11.67 20.05
N GLY A 309 6.78 -11.48 18.76
CA GLY A 309 6.08 -10.50 17.92
C GLY A 309 4.57 -10.77 17.83
N LEU A 310 4.19 -12.04 17.71
CA LEU A 310 2.78 -12.44 17.70
C LEU A 310 2.10 -12.27 19.06
N ALA A 311 2.78 -12.59 20.16
CA ALA A 311 2.24 -12.35 21.50
C ALA A 311 2.01 -10.85 21.76
N VAL A 312 2.92 -9.98 21.30
CA VAL A 312 2.77 -8.53 21.39
C VAL A 312 1.62 -8.03 20.51
N LEU A 313 1.46 -8.60 19.30
CA LEU A 313 0.34 -8.27 18.42
C LEU A 313 -1.01 -8.64 19.06
N ASP A 314 -1.10 -9.85 19.62
CA ASP A 314 -2.31 -10.35 20.25
C ASP A 314 -2.72 -9.48 21.45
N ALA A 315 -1.78 -9.20 22.36
CA ALA A 315 -2.02 -8.30 23.49
C ALA A 315 -2.40 -6.86 23.04
N ALA A 316 -1.89 -6.40 21.90
CA ALA A 316 -2.28 -5.11 21.35
C ALA A 316 -3.73 -5.11 20.84
N LEU A 317 -4.15 -6.18 20.14
CA LEU A 317 -5.51 -6.35 19.66
C LEU A 317 -6.49 -6.47 20.84
N GLU A 318 -6.19 -7.30 21.85
CA GLU A 318 -7.01 -7.41 23.07
C GLU A 318 -7.22 -6.06 23.77
N ARG A 319 -6.16 -5.24 23.83
CA ARG A 319 -6.22 -3.90 24.42
C ARG A 319 -7.05 -2.92 23.58
N ILE A 320 -6.96 -3.00 22.26
CA ILE A 320 -7.81 -2.21 21.34
C ILE A 320 -9.28 -2.58 21.59
N GLU A 321 -9.59 -3.88 21.61
CA GLU A 321 -10.95 -4.39 21.82
C GLU A 321 -11.51 -4.01 23.21
N ALA A 322 -10.68 -4.07 24.25
CA ALA A 322 -11.04 -3.62 25.58
C ALA A 322 -11.37 -2.11 25.59
N GLY A 323 -10.52 -1.29 24.99
CA GLY A 323 -10.75 0.15 24.88
C GLY A 323 -12.03 0.51 24.11
N GLU A 324 -12.34 -0.22 23.03
CA GLU A 324 -13.60 -0.02 22.30
C GLU A 324 -14.83 -0.41 23.12
N ARG A 325 -14.75 -1.49 23.91
CA ARG A 325 -15.82 -1.89 24.85
C ARG A 325 -16.06 -0.84 25.91
N ASP A 326 -15.00 -0.32 26.51
CA ASP A 326 -15.08 0.73 27.54
C ASP A 326 -15.67 2.02 26.95
N LEU A 327 -15.28 2.40 25.73
CA LEU A 327 -15.85 3.54 25.03
C LEU A 327 -17.34 3.35 24.73
N ALA A 328 -17.75 2.17 24.27
CA ALA A 328 -19.16 1.87 24.03
C ALA A 328 -19.99 1.98 25.33
N ALA A 329 -19.47 1.45 26.43
CA ALA A 329 -20.09 1.56 27.75
C ALA A 329 -20.22 3.01 28.21
N ALA A 330 -19.16 3.81 28.06
CA ALA A 330 -19.16 5.23 28.43
C ALA A 330 -20.15 6.07 27.61
N LEU A 331 -20.34 5.75 26.33
CA LEU A 331 -21.30 6.43 25.46
C LEU A 331 -22.75 5.98 25.67
N GLY A 332 -23.00 4.93 26.45
CA GLY A 332 -24.34 4.41 26.70
C GLY A 332 -25.07 3.92 25.44
N ARG A 333 -24.35 3.64 24.35
CA ARG A 333 -24.91 3.16 23.09
C ARG A 333 -24.02 2.07 22.49
N PRO A 334 -24.59 1.06 21.81
CA PRO A 334 -23.78 0.10 21.07
C PRO A 334 -23.01 0.83 19.97
N LEU A 335 -21.69 0.69 19.99
CA LEU A 335 -20.87 0.97 18.83
C LEU A 335 -20.87 -0.29 17.94
N PRO A 336 -20.64 -0.16 16.61
CA PRO A 336 -20.27 -1.33 15.81
C PRO A 336 -19.20 -2.12 16.56
N GLY A 337 -19.46 -3.39 16.85
CA GLY A 337 -18.63 -4.21 17.74
C GLY A 337 -17.17 -4.25 17.27
N PRO A 338 -16.23 -4.55 18.19
CA PRO A 338 -14.83 -4.61 17.83
C PRO A 338 -14.64 -5.60 16.68
N ARG A 339 -14.14 -5.10 15.56
CA ARG A 339 -13.74 -5.96 14.45
C ARG A 339 -12.38 -6.50 14.81
N ARG A 340 -12.30 -7.78 15.18
CA ARG A 340 -11.02 -8.47 15.22
C ARG A 340 -10.64 -8.81 13.78
N PRO A 341 -9.66 -8.11 13.17
CA PRO A 341 -9.27 -8.42 11.82
C PRO A 341 -8.71 -9.84 11.74
N GLU A 342 -8.91 -10.51 10.60
CA GLU A 342 -8.22 -11.76 10.34
C GLU A 342 -6.70 -11.48 10.29
N VAL A 343 -5.91 -12.35 10.92
CA VAL A 343 -4.44 -12.24 10.92
C VAL A 343 -3.86 -13.37 10.09
N ARG A 344 -3.08 -13.04 9.07
CA ARG A 344 -2.37 -13.98 8.23
C ARG A 344 -0.87 -13.82 8.34
N LEU A 345 -0.22 -14.91 8.73
CA LEU A 345 1.22 -14.94 8.90
C LEU A 345 1.90 -14.93 7.53
N LEU A 346 2.84 -14.01 7.35
CA LEU A 346 3.60 -13.82 6.13
C LEU A 346 5.08 -14.15 6.38
N PRO A 347 5.53 -15.37 6.06
CA PRO A 347 6.93 -15.71 6.25
C PRO A 347 7.83 -14.89 5.31
N LEU A 348 8.92 -14.39 5.88
CA LEU A 348 9.95 -13.70 5.13
C LEU A 348 11.05 -14.69 4.74
N GLU A 349 11.22 -14.87 3.43
CA GLU A 349 12.17 -15.78 2.79
C GLU A 349 11.80 -17.26 2.91
N GLU A 350 11.61 -17.73 4.14
CA GLU A 350 11.33 -19.13 4.46
C GLU A 350 10.26 -19.24 5.52
N THR A 351 9.51 -20.34 5.51
CA THR A 351 8.51 -20.63 6.54
C THR A 351 9.18 -21.28 7.74
N PRO A 352 9.10 -20.68 8.94
CA PRO A 352 9.64 -21.29 10.15
C PRO A 352 9.06 -22.69 10.39
N PRO A 353 9.86 -23.65 10.85
CA PRO A 353 9.36 -24.98 11.21
C PRO A 353 8.22 -24.90 12.23
N GLY A 354 7.16 -25.70 12.03
CA GLY A 354 5.99 -25.74 12.93
C GLY A 354 4.95 -24.64 12.67
N LEU A 355 5.25 -23.65 11.82
CA LEU A 355 4.27 -22.65 11.42
C LEU A 355 3.26 -23.26 10.43
N THR A 356 1.99 -23.35 10.84
CA THR A 356 0.90 -23.87 10.00
C THR A 356 -0.06 -22.74 9.62
N GLY A 357 -0.77 -22.89 8.49
CA GLY A 357 -1.74 -21.89 8.01
C GLY A 357 -1.11 -20.57 7.51
N ALA A 358 0.22 -20.48 7.43
CA ALA A 358 0.91 -19.31 6.91
C ALA A 358 0.75 -19.15 5.40
N LEU A 359 0.89 -17.91 4.92
CA LEU A 359 1.00 -17.62 3.50
C LEU A 359 2.29 -18.23 2.92
N PRO A 360 2.35 -18.44 1.59
CA PRO A 360 3.61 -18.75 0.93
C PRO A 360 4.67 -17.69 1.26
N PRO A 361 5.94 -18.07 1.46
CA PRO A 361 6.97 -17.11 1.87
C PRO A 361 7.22 -16.05 0.78
N LEU A 362 7.47 -14.81 1.21
CA LEU A 362 8.03 -13.78 0.35
C LEU A 362 9.46 -14.17 -0.03
N PRO A 363 9.91 -14.10 -1.30
CA PRO A 363 11.30 -14.43 -1.63
C PRO A 363 12.29 -13.44 -1.02
N ALA A 364 13.57 -13.83 -0.91
CA ALA A 364 14.68 -12.92 -0.61
C ALA A 364 14.70 -11.73 -1.59
N PRO A 365 15.22 -10.55 -1.19
CA PRO A 365 15.29 -9.38 -2.08
C PRO A 365 16.21 -9.65 -3.27
N PRO A 366 16.09 -8.87 -4.37
CA PRO A 366 17.10 -8.88 -5.42
C PRO A 366 18.50 -8.66 -4.80
N PRO A 367 19.48 -9.53 -5.10
CA PRO A 367 20.81 -9.39 -4.51
C PRO A 367 21.54 -8.16 -5.06
N ALA A 368 22.54 -7.65 -4.33
CA ALA A 368 23.49 -6.72 -4.91
C ALA A 368 24.25 -7.38 -6.09
N PRO A 369 24.54 -6.66 -7.19
CA PRO A 369 24.41 -5.22 -7.38
C PRO A 369 23.04 -4.76 -7.91
N LEU A 370 22.05 -5.64 -8.06
CA LEU A 370 20.77 -5.30 -8.68
C LEU A 370 20.00 -4.28 -7.83
N ASP A 371 20.04 -4.39 -6.51
CA ASP A 371 19.36 -3.50 -5.57
C ASP A 371 20.32 -2.90 -4.52
N ARG A 372 21.31 -2.12 -4.96
CA ARG A 372 22.28 -1.48 -4.04
C ARG A 372 21.63 -0.54 -3.02
N GLY A 373 20.49 0.06 -3.37
CA GLY A 373 19.78 1.03 -2.53
C GLY A 373 18.64 0.45 -1.69
N GLY A 374 18.35 -0.85 -1.82
CA GLY A 374 17.21 -1.45 -1.14
C GLY A 374 15.87 -0.84 -1.57
N THR A 375 15.74 -0.41 -2.83
CA THR A 375 14.53 0.24 -3.36
C THR A 375 13.88 -0.54 -4.48
N ARG A 376 14.59 -1.45 -5.15
CA ARG A 376 14.01 -2.28 -6.20
C ARG A 376 13.20 -3.45 -5.63
N THR A 377 12.21 -3.84 -6.41
CA THR A 377 11.42 -5.06 -6.25
C THR A 377 11.84 -6.08 -7.30
N TRP A 378 11.41 -7.34 -7.18
CA TRP A 378 11.65 -8.31 -8.26
C TRP A 378 10.90 -7.99 -9.57
N PHE A 379 9.92 -7.10 -9.52
CA PHE A 379 9.24 -6.58 -10.71
C PHE A 379 10.13 -5.61 -11.50
N ASP A 380 11.09 -4.95 -10.84
CA ASP A 380 12.03 -4.01 -11.45
C ASP A 380 13.18 -4.69 -12.19
N VAL A 381 13.52 -5.91 -11.81
CA VAL A 381 14.68 -6.64 -12.35
C VAL A 381 14.32 -7.15 -13.75
N ASP A 382 15.09 -6.78 -14.77
CA ASP A 382 14.95 -7.36 -16.11
C ASP A 382 15.66 -8.73 -16.13
N PRO A 383 15.02 -9.79 -16.64
CA PRO A 383 15.69 -11.08 -16.82
C PRO A 383 16.94 -11.04 -17.72
N ARG A 384 17.18 -9.96 -18.48
CA ARG A 384 18.45 -9.71 -19.19
C ARG A 384 19.61 -9.35 -18.25
N GLU A 385 19.32 -8.78 -17.07
CA GLU A 385 20.34 -8.45 -16.05
C GLU A 385 20.80 -9.71 -15.31
N THR A 386 19.91 -10.67 -15.08
CA THR A 386 20.16 -11.83 -14.20
C THR A 386 20.19 -13.18 -14.92
N GLY A 387 19.71 -13.23 -16.16
CA GLY A 387 19.27 -14.46 -16.81
C GLY A 387 17.88 -14.90 -16.33
N ARG A 388 17.15 -15.57 -17.24
CA ARG A 388 15.77 -16.03 -17.01
C ARG A 388 15.66 -16.99 -15.82
N ALA A 389 16.56 -17.97 -15.71
CA ALA A 389 16.50 -19.01 -14.69
C ALA A 389 16.56 -18.44 -13.26
N ALA A 390 17.41 -17.42 -13.04
CA ALA A 390 17.55 -16.75 -11.75
C ALA A 390 16.27 -16.03 -11.30
N GLN A 391 15.45 -15.59 -12.25
CA GLN A 391 14.23 -14.85 -11.96
C GLN A 391 13.01 -15.76 -11.69
N ILE A 392 13.00 -16.98 -12.26
CA ILE A 392 11.86 -17.89 -12.17
C ILE A 392 11.48 -18.17 -10.72
N GLY A 393 12.45 -18.52 -9.87
CA GLY A 393 12.21 -18.84 -8.46
C GLY A 393 11.50 -17.71 -7.69
N PRO A 394 12.12 -16.52 -7.58
CA PRO A 394 11.53 -15.39 -6.87
C PRO A 394 10.19 -14.91 -7.45
N ARG A 395 10.05 -14.81 -8.77
CA ARG A 395 8.79 -14.40 -9.42
C ARG A 395 7.66 -15.39 -9.19
N SER A 396 7.96 -16.69 -9.25
CA SER A 396 6.98 -17.74 -8.98
C SER A 396 6.57 -17.76 -7.51
N ALA A 397 7.49 -17.48 -6.59
CA ALA A 397 7.16 -17.31 -5.16
C ALA A 397 6.22 -16.13 -4.93
N LEU A 398 6.50 -14.96 -5.54
CA LEU A 398 5.61 -13.79 -5.49
C LEU A 398 4.24 -14.08 -6.10
N ALA A 399 4.18 -14.77 -7.25
CA ALA A 399 2.91 -15.13 -7.87
C ALA A 399 2.08 -16.12 -7.02
N ARG A 400 2.73 -17.03 -6.27
CA ARG A 400 2.04 -17.91 -5.31
C ARG A 400 1.54 -17.14 -4.09
N LEU A 401 2.38 -16.28 -3.53
CA LEU A 401 2.03 -15.43 -2.39
C LEU A 401 0.85 -14.52 -2.75
N TRP A 402 0.92 -13.81 -3.87
CA TRP A 402 -0.16 -12.94 -4.32
C TRP A 402 -1.47 -13.71 -4.52
N ARG A 403 -1.45 -14.86 -5.20
CA ARG A 403 -2.66 -15.70 -5.35
C ARG A 403 -3.24 -16.17 -4.02
N ALA A 404 -2.41 -16.43 -3.01
CA ALA A 404 -2.89 -16.77 -1.69
C ALA A 404 -3.59 -15.57 -1.04
N VAL A 405 -2.97 -14.38 -1.06
CA VAL A 405 -3.57 -13.14 -0.55
C VAL A 405 -4.87 -12.80 -1.30
N ALA A 406 -4.88 -12.85 -2.63
CA ALA A 406 -6.06 -12.56 -3.44
C ALA A 406 -7.26 -13.48 -3.13
N ARG A 407 -7.01 -14.75 -2.78
CA ARG A 407 -8.07 -15.66 -2.29
C ARG A 407 -8.62 -15.21 -0.95
N ASP A 408 -7.75 -14.79 -0.04
CA ASP A 408 -8.17 -14.26 1.26
C ASP A 408 -9.02 -12.99 1.07
N LEU A 409 -8.58 -12.07 0.20
CA LEU A 409 -9.35 -10.85 -0.13
C LEU A 409 -10.72 -11.15 -0.73
N ALA A 410 -10.86 -12.24 -1.49
CA ALA A 410 -12.14 -12.66 -2.04
C ALA A 410 -13.09 -13.21 -0.96
N ALA A 411 -12.55 -13.78 0.12
CA ALA A 411 -13.30 -14.24 1.28
C ALA A 411 -13.64 -13.09 2.26
N THR A 412 -12.80 -12.05 2.33
CA THR A 412 -13.02 -10.87 3.17
C THR A 412 -14.17 -10.02 2.60
N GLY A 413 -15.31 -10.02 3.30
CA GLY A 413 -16.59 -9.41 2.88
C GLY A 413 -16.60 -7.88 2.74
N GLY A 414 -15.98 -7.35 1.70
CA GLY A 414 -16.48 -6.15 1.04
C GLY A 414 -17.69 -6.58 0.19
N GLY A 415 -18.88 -6.02 0.45
CA GLY A 415 -20.13 -6.39 -0.22
C GLY A 415 -19.90 -6.74 -1.69
N VAL A 416 -20.08 -8.01 -2.03
CA VAL A 416 -20.15 -8.46 -3.41
C VAL A 416 -21.45 -7.89 -3.93
N VAL A 417 -21.40 -7.07 -4.97
CA VAL A 417 -22.62 -6.55 -5.62
C VAL A 417 -23.43 -7.77 -6.02
N GLY A 418 -24.55 -8.00 -5.31
CA GLY A 418 -25.44 -9.11 -5.61
C GLY A 418 -25.88 -8.99 -7.05
N ALA A 419 -25.57 -10.00 -7.86
CA ALA A 419 -26.16 -10.12 -9.18
C ALA A 419 -27.68 -10.20 -8.99
N ALA A 420 -28.37 -9.12 -9.31
CA ALA A 420 -29.82 -9.13 -9.45
C ALA A 420 -30.15 -10.14 -10.57
N GLY A 421 -30.56 -11.33 -10.18
CA GLY A 421 -31.17 -12.29 -11.10
C GLY A 421 -32.40 -11.64 -11.74
N PRO A 422 -32.71 -11.97 -13.00
CA PRO A 422 -33.88 -11.41 -13.65
C PRO A 422 -35.11 -11.83 -12.83
N ALA A 423 -35.93 -10.86 -12.47
CA ALA A 423 -37.24 -11.12 -11.91
C ALA A 423 -38.05 -11.88 -12.98
N GLU A 424 -38.24 -13.17 -12.76
CA GLU A 424 -39.23 -13.95 -13.51
C GLU A 424 -40.61 -13.44 -13.11
N GLY A 425 -41.34 -12.94 -14.11
CA GLY A 425 -42.76 -12.63 -14.06
C GLY A 425 -43.59 -13.70 -14.73
#